data_AF-A0A8S3BAP7-F1
#
_entry.id   AF-A0A8S3BAP7-F1
#
_cell.length_a   1.000
_cell.length_b   1.000
_cell.length_c   1.000
_cell.angle_alpha   90.00
_cell.angle_beta   90.00
_cell.angle_gamma   90.00
#
_symmetry.space_group_name_H-M   'P 1'
#
loop_
_entity.id
_entity.type
_entity.pdbx_description
1 polymer ?
#
loop_
_entity_poly.entity_id
_entity_poly.type
_entity_poly.pdbx_seq_one_letter_code
_entity_poly.pdbx_strand_id
1 'polypeptide(L)' 'GPARSLTITFQCGVDHKVIDVREPTRCEYAMLFETPSACDETIATTIVHPNHEEF' A
#
# COMPACT_ATOMS: atom_id res chain seq x y z
N GLY A 1 10.23 -5.17 21.51
CA GLY A 1 10.72 -5.19 20.11
C GLY A 1 10.19 -3.98 19.38
N PRO A 2 10.73 -3.62 18.20
CA PRO A 2 10.21 -2.49 17.41
C PRO A 2 8.77 -2.75 16.95
N ALA A 3 8.03 -1.68 16.65
CA ALA A 3 6.70 -1.79 16.06
C ALA A 3 6.81 -2.42 14.67
N ARG A 4 5.86 -3.30 14.32
CA ARG A 4 5.80 -3.87 12.99
C ARG A 4 5.09 -2.89 12.05
N SER A 5 5.64 -2.69 10.86
CA SER A 5 5.05 -1.86 9.81
C SER A 5 5.02 -2.61 8.47
N LEU A 6 4.05 -2.27 7.62
CA LEU A 6 3.91 -2.83 6.27
C LEU A 6 3.60 -1.70 5.30
N THR A 7 4.38 -1.62 4.22
CA THR A 7 4.11 -0.75 3.08
C THR A 7 3.60 -1.59 1.92
N ILE A 8 2.47 -1.17 1.33
CA ILE A 8 1.83 -1.87 0.21
C ILE A 8 1.92 -1.00 -1.03
N THR A 9 2.45 -1.56 -2.12
CA THR A 9 2.39 -0.99 -3.46
C THR A 9 1.30 -1.71 -4.24
N PHE A 10 0.31 -0.96 -4.71
CA PHE A 10 -0.76 -1.49 -5.55
C PHE A 10 -0.36 -1.40 -7.02
N GLN A 11 -0.58 -2.48 -7.76
CA GLN A 11 -0.47 -2.51 -9.22
C GLN A 11 -1.80 -2.91 -9.85
N CYS A 12 -2.09 -2.36 -11.03
CA CYS A 12 -3.23 -2.75 -11.83
C CYS A 12 -3.13 -4.23 -12.25
N GLY A 13 -4.23 -4.96 -12.14
CA GLY A 13 -4.41 -6.27 -12.74
C GLY A 13 -5.83 -6.80 -12.56
N VAL A 14 -6.09 -8.02 -13.00
CA VAL A 14 -7.46 -8.55 -13.14
C VAL A 14 -7.97 -9.26 -11.88
N ASP A 15 -7.06 -9.65 -10.99
CA ASP A 15 -7.36 -10.40 -9.78
C ASP A 15 -6.85 -9.68 -8.53
N HIS A 16 -7.46 -9.97 -7.38
CA HIS A 16 -6.94 -9.57 -6.08
C HIS A 16 -5.90 -10.59 -5.60
N LYS A 17 -4.61 -10.27 -5.73
CA LYS A 17 -3.55 -11.21 -5.32
C LYS A 17 -2.27 -10.53 -4.85
N VAL A 18 -1.57 -11.19 -3.93
CA VAL A 18 -0.23 -10.80 -3.48
C VAL A 18 0.78 -11.29 -4.51
N ILE A 19 1.62 -10.38 -5.01
CA ILE A 19 2.64 -10.66 -6.02
C ILE A 19 4.01 -10.90 -5.37
N ASP A 20 4.36 -10.09 -4.36
CA ASP A 20 5.63 -10.20 -3.65
C ASP A 20 5.49 -9.70 -2.22
N VAL A 21 6.29 -10.27 -1.31
CA VAL A 21 6.41 -9.82 0.09
C VAL A 21 7.87 -9.93 0.51
N ARG A 22 8.42 -8.86 1.07
CA ARG A 22 9.82 -8.79 1.50
C ARG A 22 9.95 -8.11 2.87
N GLU A 23 10.97 -8.50 3.62
CA GLU A 23 11.38 -7.83 4.87
C GLU A 23 12.71 -7.08 4.60
N PRO A 24 12.66 -5.85 4.05
CA PRO A 24 13.88 -5.09 3.73
C PRO A 24 14.71 -4.77 4.98
N THR A 25 14.05 -4.49 6.11
CA THR A 25 14.69 -4.33 7.41
C THR A 25 13.87 -5.05 8.47
N ARG A 26 14.48 -5.33 9.63
CA ARG A 26 13.84 -6.12 10.67
C ARG A 26 12.52 -5.48 11.12
N CYS A 27 11.42 -6.23 11.00
CA CYS A 27 10.06 -5.80 11.36
C CYS A 27 9.42 -4.73 10.44
N GLU A 28 10.06 -4.40 9.32
CA GLU A 28 9.44 -3.62 8.24
C GLU A 28 9.19 -4.54 7.06
N TYR A 29 7.98 -4.53 6.53
CA TYR A 29 7.59 -5.36 5.40
C TYR A 29 7.20 -4.49 4.21
N ALA A 30 7.51 -4.96 3.00
CA ALA A 30 7.07 -4.38 1.74
C ALA A 30 6.29 -5.43 0.95
N MET A 31 5.14 -5.05 0.40
CA MET A 31 4.26 -5.93 -0.38
C MET A 31 3.92 -5.29 -1.73
N LEU A 32 3.96 -6.10 -2.79
CA LEU A 32 3.35 -5.78 -4.07
C LEU A 32 2.02 -6.51 -4.20
N PHE A 33 0.93 -5.77 -4.41
CA PHE A 33 -0.43 -6.32 -4.48
C PHE A 33 -1.11 -5.93 -5.79
N GLU A 34 -1.66 -6.91 -6.49
CA GLU A 34 -2.45 -6.70 -7.69
C GLU A 34 -3.93 -6.54 -7.34
N THR A 35 -4.58 -5.56 -7.96
CA THR A 35 -6.03 -5.34 -7.82
C THR A 35 -6.62 -4.59 -9.02
N PRO A 36 -7.83 -4.94 -9.49
CA PRO A 36 -8.54 -4.17 -10.53
C PRO A 36 -8.75 -2.71 -10.17
N SER A 37 -8.89 -2.39 -8.87
CA SER A 37 -9.09 -1.02 -8.39
C SER A 37 -7.89 -0.11 -8.65
N ALA A 38 -6.68 -0.67 -8.82
CA ALA A 38 -5.48 0.10 -9.11
C ALA A 38 -5.34 0.44 -10.60
N CYS A 39 -6.24 -0.05 -11.45
CA CYS A 39 -6.32 0.31 -12.87
C CYS A 39 -7.04 1.64 -13.11
N ASP A 40 -7.78 2.15 -12.11
CA ASP A 40 -8.46 3.43 -12.20
C ASP A 40 -7.50 4.57 -11.81
N GLU A 41 -6.84 5.15 -12.83
CA GLU A 41 -5.81 6.20 -12.67
C GLU A 41 -6.34 7.49 -12.03
N THR A 42 -7.66 7.62 -11.82
CA THR A 42 -8.25 8.80 -11.15
C THR A 42 -7.96 8.87 -9.65
N ILE A 43 -7.51 7.77 -9.04
CA ILE A 43 -7.22 7.67 -7.59
C ILE A 43 -5.76 8.05 -7.27
N ALA A 44 -4.86 8.09 -8.25
CA ALA A 44 -3.42 8.24 -8.02
C ALA A 44 -2.96 9.66 -7.64
N THR A 45 -3.84 10.67 -7.73
CA THR A 45 -3.50 12.06 -7.39
C THR A 45 -4.38 12.54 -6.24
N THR A 46 -3.75 12.75 -5.08
CA THR A 46 -4.29 13.41 -3.86
C THR A 46 -4.81 12.46 -2.78
N ILE A 47 -3.88 11.89 -2.01
CA ILE A 47 -4.02 11.93 -0.55
C ILE A 47 -2.82 12.73 -0.02
N VAL A 48 -2.87 14.05 -0.19
CA VAL A 48 -2.25 14.91 0.81
C VAL A 48 -3.17 14.75 2.01
N HIS A 49 -2.73 14.08 3.08
CA HIS A 49 -3.45 14.16 4.34
C HIS A 49 -3.48 15.65 4.73
N PRO A 50 -4.62 16.36 4.64
CA PRO A 50 -4.73 17.58 5.41
C PRO A 50 -4.78 17.10 6.86
N ASN A 51 -3.96 17.69 7.73
CA ASN A 51 -4.07 17.50 9.16
C ASN A 51 -5.55 17.64 9.55
N HIS A 52 -6.18 16.53 9.93
CA HIS A 52 -7.51 16.52 10.53
C HIS A 52 -7.31 16.09 11.98
N GLU A 53 -6.94 17.09 12.78
CA GLU A 53 -7.44 17.16 14.15
C GLU A 53 -8.97 17.25 14.06
N GLU A 54 -9.73 16.29 14.59
CA GLU A 54 -11.08 16.55 15.10
C GLU A 54 -11.47 15.59 16.23
N PHE A 55 -11.74 16.24 17.37
CA PHE A 55 -12.53 15.93 18.58
C PHE A 55 -12.25 14.69 19.43
#